data_AF-F0FB92-F1
#
_entry.id   AF-F0FB92-F1
#
_cell.length_a   1.000
_cell.length_b   1.000
_cell.length_c   1.000
_cell.angle_alpha   90.00
_cell.angle_beta   90.00
_cell.angle_gamma   90.00
#
_symmetry.space_group_name_H-M   'P 1'
#
loop_
_entity.id
_entity.type
_entity.pdbx_description
1 polymer ?
#
loop_
_entity_poly.entity_id
_entity_poly.type
_entity_poly.pdbx_seq_one_letter_code
_entity_poly.pdbx_strand_id
1 'polypeptide(L)'
;MIVKDIQIWNPKNTFPFDSEGHNWIEVGHEYDGIASVDMSLLHSTDTFLISFEIKRNEENGPLTNSCNFCEWSWIAIPMNPKTLEIRKRKYKDCISVDIKQMDRNEGDQPVIDLKQVIWSKDKGLLQYSLKNGNSYTLKE
;
A
#
# COMPACT_ATOMS: atom_id res chain seq x y z
N MET A 1 -17.99 -3.04 0.86
CA MET A 1 -17.97 -1.83 0.02
C MET A 1 -16.72 -1.07 0.42
N ILE A 2 -15.75 -0.91 -0.48
CA ILE A 2 -14.53 -0.14 -0.17
C ILE A 2 -14.92 1.32 -0.36
N VAL A 3 -15.15 2.04 0.75
CA VAL A 3 -15.39 3.48 0.73
C VAL A 3 -14.00 4.13 0.75
N LYS A 4 -13.56 4.54 -0.44
CA LYS A 4 -12.25 5.16 -0.65
C LYS A 4 -12.39 6.64 -0.30
N ASP A 5 -12.08 7.03 0.94
CA ASP A 5 -11.79 8.44 1.23
C ASP A 5 -10.36 8.69 0.79
N ILE A 6 -10.20 9.59 -0.18
CA ILE A 6 -8.94 9.87 -0.85
C ILE A 6 -8.51 11.26 -0.39
N GLN A 7 -7.67 11.34 0.64
CA GLN A 7 -6.96 12.58 0.91
C GLN A 7 -5.70 12.64 0.04
N ILE A 8 -5.91 12.90 -1.26
CA ILE A 8 -4.83 13.18 -2.21
C ILE A 8 -4.77 14.70 -2.38
N TRP A 9 -3.67 15.33 -1.97
CA TRP A 9 -3.32 16.70 -2.38
C TRP A 9 -2.81 16.72 -3.83
N ASN A 10 -3.60 16.20 -4.77
CA ASN A 10 -3.30 16.12 -6.20
C ASN A 10 -4.60 15.90 -7.03
N PRO A 11 -4.97 16.80 -7.96
CA PRO A 11 -6.30 16.92 -8.57
C PRO A 11 -6.78 15.79 -9.53
N LYS A 12 -6.13 14.63 -9.59
CA LYS A 12 -6.54 13.51 -10.45
C LYS A 12 -6.42 12.19 -9.68
N ASN A 13 -7.48 11.39 -9.72
CA ASN A 13 -7.66 10.07 -9.09
C ASN A 13 -6.66 8.97 -9.54
N THR A 14 -5.37 9.28 -9.65
CA THR A 14 -4.26 8.36 -9.93
C THR A 14 -3.63 7.91 -8.63
N PHE A 15 -3.52 6.59 -8.43
CA PHE A 15 -2.84 6.02 -7.27
C PHE A 15 -1.32 6.33 -7.37
N PRO A 16 -0.68 6.81 -6.30
CA PRO A 16 0.64 7.44 -6.41
C PRO A 16 1.74 6.37 -6.47
N PHE A 17 2.06 5.96 -7.68
CA PHE A 17 3.25 5.17 -7.99
C PHE A 17 4.04 5.83 -9.14
N ASP A 18 3.63 7.02 -9.56
CA ASP A 18 4.27 7.78 -10.63
C ASP A 18 5.10 8.92 -10.02
N SER A 19 6.35 8.59 -9.69
CA SER A 19 7.32 9.54 -9.13
C SER A 19 7.62 10.74 -10.04
N GLU A 20 7.25 10.69 -11.32
CA GLU A 20 7.57 11.71 -12.31
C GLU A 20 6.49 12.81 -12.42
N GLY A 21 5.29 12.59 -11.86
CA GLY A 21 4.14 13.49 -11.99
C GLY A 21 3.60 14.09 -10.68
N HIS A 22 4.33 13.96 -9.57
CA HIS A 22 3.86 14.39 -8.24
C HIS A 22 4.60 15.62 -7.71
N ASN A 23 3.86 16.50 -7.03
CA ASN A 23 4.41 17.64 -6.30
C ASN A 23 5.08 17.14 -5.02
N TRP A 24 6.37 16.85 -5.10
CA TRP A 24 7.19 16.50 -3.95
C TRP A 24 7.28 17.70 -3.00
N ILE A 25 6.97 17.49 -1.72
CA ILE A 25 7.07 18.55 -0.70
C ILE A 25 8.51 18.55 -0.19
N GLU A 26 9.33 19.48 -0.67
CA GLU A 26 10.68 19.70 -0.14
C GLU A 26 10.58 20.40 1.23
N VAL A 27 10.84 19.67 2.32
CA VAL A 27 10.90 20.24 3.67
C VAL A 27 12.35 20.37 4.10
N GLY A 28 12.93 21.56 3.91
CA GLY A 28 14.14 22.04 4.61
C GLY A 28 15.40 21.19 4.50
N HIS A 29 16.35 21.61 3.66
CA HIS A 29 17.73 21.07 3.53
C HIS A 29 17.91 19.57 3.23
N GLU A 30 16.86 18.75 3.31
CA GLU A 30 16.81 17.34 2.97
C GLU A 30 15.74 17.13 1.88
N TYR A 31 16.08 16.44 0.79
CA TYR A 31 15.10 16.08 -0.23
C TYR A 31 14.25 14.93 0.32
N ASP A 32 13.14 15.23 0.97
CA ASP A 32 12.20 14.22 1.46
C ASP A 32 10.96 14.20 0.57
N GLY A 33 10.98 13.33 -0.43
CA GLY A 33 9.85 13.08 -1.29
C GLY A 33 8.92 12.01 -0.70
N ILE A 34 7.67 12.34 -0.39
CA ILE A 34 6.69 11.39 0.16
C ILE A 34 5.41 11.41 -0.68
N ALA A 35 4.87 10.23 -0.99
CA ALA A 35 3.52 10.07 -1.51
C ALA A 35 2.81 8.94 -0.76
N SER A 36 1.63 9.25 -0.20
CA SER A 36 0.85 8.31 0.60
C SER A 36 -0.59 8.23 0.12
N VAL A 37 -1.24 7.13 0.50
CA VAL A 37 -2.65 6.90 0.29
C VAL A 37 -3.23 6.19 1.50
N ASP A 38 -4.21 6.83 2.12
CA ASP A 38 -4.99 6.26 3.20
C ASP A 38 -6.33 5.76 2.64
N MET A 39 -6.84 4.65 3.18
CA MET A 39 -8.10 4.05 2.76
C MET A 39 -8.83 3.41 3.94
N SER A 40 -10.16 3.37 3.83
CA SER A 40 -11.00 2.54 4.70
C SER A 40 -11.32 1.20 4.03
N LEU A 41 -10.86 0.12 4.65
CA LEU A 41 -11.14 -1.25 4.23
C LEU A 41 -12.27 -1.84 5.10
N LEU A 42 -13.41 -2.15 4.48
CA LEU A 42 -14.46 -2.92 5.14
C LEU A 42 -14.17 -4.42 4.99
N HIS A 43 -13.98 -5.12 6.11
CA HIS A 43 -13.85 -6.57 6.16
C HIS A 43 -14.80 -7.14 7.22
N SER A 44 -15.73 -8.00 6.77
CA SER A 44 -16.83 -8.49 7.61
C SER A 44 -17.65 -7.33 8.19
N THR A 45 -17.70 -7.17 9.51
CA THR A 45 -18.38 -6.07 10.21
C THR A 45 -17.45 -4.91 10.57
N ASP A 46 -16.14 -5.10 10.39
CA ASP A 46 -15.13 -4.17 10.87
C ASP A 46 -14.61 -3.28 9.74
N THR A 47 -14.25 -2.05 10.11
CA THR A 47 -13.62 -1.09 9.21
C THR A 47 -12.20 -0.82 9.68
N PHE A 48 -11.24 -1.00 8.77
CA PHE A 48 -9.83 -0.83 9.01
C PHE A 48 -9.34 0.42 8.30
N LEU A 49 -8.51 1.20 8.99
CA LEU A 49 -7.75 2.26 8.35
C LEU A 49 -6.42 1.65 7.89
N ILE A 50 -6.23 1.62 6.58
CA ILE A 50 -5.02 1.10 5.95
C ILE A 50 -4.34 2.22 5.18
N SER A 51 -3.02 2.16 5.09
CA SER A 51 -2.24 3.14 4.35
C SER A 51 -1.10 2.49 3.59
N PHE A 52 -0.69 3.12 2.49
CA PHE A 52 0.52 2.78 1.77
C PHE A 52 1.27 4.05 1.43
N GLU A 53 2.58 4.03 1.60
CA GLU A 53 3.46 5.17 1.41
C GLU A 53 4.64 4.76 0.54
N ILE A 54 5.06 5.67 -0.33
CA ILE A 54 6.34 5.63 -1.04
C ILE A 54 7.15 6.84 -0.59
N LYS A 55 8.41 6.60 -0.22
CA LYS A 55 9.34 7.65 0.21
C LYS A 55 10.63 7.64 -0.61
N ARG A 56 11.19 8.82 -0.86
CA ARG A 56 12.56 9.04 -1.33
C ARG A 56 13.23 10.05 -0.39
N ASN A 57 14.33 9.66 0.25
CA ASN A 57 15.03 10.51 1.23
C ASN A 57 16.14 11.38 0.62
N GLU A 58 16.45 11.20 -0.66
CA GLU A 58 17.51 11.92 -1.37
C GLU A 58 17.08 12.13 -2.83
N GLU A 59 17.47 13.23 -3.48
CA GLU A 59 17.00 13.61 -4.83
C GLU A 59 17.05 12.45 -5.85
N ASN A 60 18.16 11.70 -5.83
CA ASN A 60 18.43 10.56 -6.69
C ASN A 60 18.53 9.22 -5.92
N GLY A 61 18.04 9.19 -4.68
CA GLY A 61 18.05 8.00 -3.83
C GLY A 61 17.04 6.95 -4.27
N PRO A 62 17.22 5.68 -3.84
CA PRO A 62 16.25 4.63 -4.10
C PRO A 62 14.91 4.94 -3.43
N LEU A 63 13.81 4.54 -4.08
CA LEU A 63 12.49 4.58 -3.47
C LEU A 63 12.36 3.46 -2.44
N THR A 64 11.69 3.78 -1.33
CA THR A 64 11.22 2.81 -0.34
C THR A 64 9.70 2.87 -0.25
N ASN A 65 9.11 1.84 0.34
CA ASN A 65 7.69 1.84 0.65
C ASN A 65 7.41 1.34 2.06
N SER A 66 6.32 1.85 2.62
CA SER A 66 5.78 1.49 3.92
C SER A 66 4.29 1.21 3.79
N CYS A 67 3.73 0.39 4.67
CA CYS A 67 2.30 0.12 4.68
C CYS A 67 1.85 -0.18 6.09
N ASN A 68 0.69 0.37 6.45
CA ASN A 68 -0.11 -0.09 7.57
C ASN A 68 -1.31 -0.85 7.02
N PHE A 69 -1.46 -2.10 7.41
CA PHE A 69 -2.54 -2.97 6.98
C PHE A 69 -3.10 -3.76 8.15
N CYS A 70 -4.28 -3.33 8.64
CA CYS A 70 -4.95 -3.94 9.80
C CYS A 70 -3.98 -4.00 10.99
N GLU A 71 -3.74 -5.19 11.56
CA GLU A 71 -2.85 -5.41 12.70
C GLU A 71 -1.35 -5.52 12.34
N TRP A 72 -0.98 -5.21 11.09
CA TRP A 72 0.38 -5.39 10.56
C TRP A 72 0.92 -4.16 9.87
N SER A 73 2.23 -4.00 9.87
CA SER A 73 2.91 -2.95 9.13
C SER A 73 4.27 -3.41 8.60
N TRP A 74 4.73 -2.80 7.51
CA TRP A 74 6.15 -2.80 7.16
C TRP A 74 6.60 -1.36 6.94
N ILE A 75 7.88 -1.10 7.20
CA ILE A 75 8.45 0.23 7.16
C ILE A 75 9.68 0.22 6.27
N ALA A 76 9.73 1.19 5.34
CA ALA A 76 10.90 1.52 4.54
C ALA A 76 11.56 0.34 3.79
N ILE A 77 10.76 -0.59 3.26
CA ILE A 77 11.30 -1.68 2.43
C ILE A 77 11.68 -1.15 1.04
N PRO A 78 12.75 -1.64 0.40
CA PRO A 78 13.12 -1.21 -0.95
C PRO A 78 11.99 -1.42 -1.96
N MET A 79 11.83 -0.46 -2.86
CA MET A 79 10.84 -0.55 -3.93
C MET A 79 11.28 -1.55 -5.00
N ASN A 80 10.73 -2.77 -4.96
CA ASN A 80 11.03 -3.84 -5.93
C ASN A 80 9.74 -4.35 -6.61
N PRO A 81 9.12 -3.55 -7.49
CA PRO A 81 7.89 -3.90 -8.17
C PRO A 81 8.09 -5.06 -9.14
N LYS A 82 7.13 -6.00 -9.15
CA LYS A 82 7.16 -7.19 -10.01
C LYS A 82 5.84 -7.38 -10.72
N THR A 83 5.88 -8.08 -11.85
CA THR A 83 4.66 -8.55 -12.51
C THR A 83 4.13 -9.77 -11.77
N LEU A 84 2.84 -9.76 -11.43
CA LEU A 84 2.16 -10.86 -10.76
C LEU A 84 0.98 -11.34 -11.59
N GLU A 85 0.75 -12.66 -11.60
CA GLU A 85 -0.45 -13.24 -12.17
C GLU A 85 -1.44 -13.61 -11.07
N ILE A 86 -2.60 -12.96 -11.07
CA ILE A 86 -3.68 -13.20 -10.11
C ILE A 86 -4.94 -13.52 -10.90
N ARG A 87 -5.55 -14.70 -10.63
CA ARG A 87 -6.76 -15.17 -11.31
C ARG A 87 -6.65 -15.13 -12.85
N LYS A 88 -5.52 -15.60 -13.39
CA LYS A 88 -5.20 -15.62 -14.84
C LYS A 88 -5.07 -14.24 -15.50
N ARG A 89 -4.96 -13.17 -14.71
CA ARG A 89 -4.69 -11.81 -15.18
C ARG A 89 -3.33 -11.34 -14.70
N LYS A 90 -2.59 -10.70 -15.59
CA LYS A 90 -1.27 -10.14 -15.30
C LYS A 90 -1.41 -8.70 -14.84
N TYR A 91 -0.83 -8.40 -13.68
CA TYR A 91 -0.74 -7.07 -13.10
C TYR A 91 0.73 -6.68 -13.07
N LYS A 92 1.06 -5.53 -13.67
CA LYS A 92 2.41 -4.97 -13.64
C LYS A 92 2.58 -4.13 -12.38
N ASP A 93 3.84 -3.88 -12.05
CA ASP A 93 4.27 -2.97 -11.00
C ASP A 93 3.61 -3.21 -9.64
N CYS A 94 3.64 -4.48 -9.20
CA CYS A 94 3.05 -4.90 -7.95
C CYS A 94 4.10 -5.04 -6.84
N ILE A 95 3.76 -4.56 -5.65
CA ILE A 95 4.45 -4.87 -4.39
C ILE A 95 3.68 -5.99 -3.69
N SER A 96 4.39 -7.03 -3.25
CA SER A 96 3.78 -8.17 -2.56
C SER A 96 4.61 -8.53 -1.35
N VAL A 97 4.00 -8.42 -0.18
CA VAL A 97 4.65 -8.58 1.13
C VAL A 97 3.92 -9.66 1.90
N ASP A 98 4.68 -10.68 2.31
CA ASP A 98 4.21 -11.74 3.20
C ASP A 98 4.33 -11.26 4.65
N ILE A 99 3.42 -11.70 5.52
CA ILE A 99 3.38 -11.38 6.95
C ILE A 99 4.72 -11.61 7.66
N LYS A 100 5.56 -12.55 7.20
CA LYS A 100 6.90 -12.78 7.77
C LYS A 100 7.86 -11.60 7.62
N GLN A 101 7.53 -10.65 6.75
CA GLN A 101 8.27 -9.41 6.52
C GLN A 101 7.55 -8.19 7.12
N MET A 102 6.54 -8.42 7.97
CA MET A 102 5.74 -7.39 8.61
C MET A 102 5.87 -7.52 10.12
N ASP A 103 5.86 -6.39 10.79
CA ASP A 103 5.77 -6.29 12.23
C ASP A 103 4.30 -6.12 12.63
N ARG A 104 3.95 -6.59 13.83
CA ARG A 104 2.63 -6.26 14.39
C ARG A 104 2.61 -4.79 14.74
N ASN A 105 1.55 -4.11 14.33
CA ASN A 105 1.21 -2.83 14.94
C ASN A 105 0.41 -3.14 16.22
N GLU A 106 0.77 -2.52 17.34
CA GLU A 106 0.09 -2.69 18.63
C GLU A 106 -1.12 -1.75 18.76
N GLY A 107 -1.76 -1.42 17.63
CA GLY A 107 -2.91 -0.53 17.58
C GLY A 107 -4.22 -1.22 17.97
N ASP A 108 -5.27 -0.42 18.16
CA ASP A 108 -6.58 -0.89 18.58
C ASP A 108 -7.44 -1.51 17.45
N GLN A 109 -6.85 -1.78 16.27
CA GLN A 109 -7.61 -2.37 15.15
C GLN A 109 -7.84 -3.88 15.38
N PRO A 110 -8.99 -4.43 14.94
CA PRO A 110 -9.23 -5.87 15.02
C PRO A 110 -8.18 -6.71 14.29
N VAL A 111 -8.06 -7.98 14.67
CA VAL A 111 -7.09 -8.93 14.06
C VAL A 111 -7.79 -9.77 13.01
N ILE A 112 -7.24 -9.83 11.79
CA ILE A 112 -7.83 -10.60 10.68
C ILE A 112 -7.01 -11.82 10.25
N ASP A 113 -5.90 -12.12 10.94
CA ASP A 113 -4.99 -13.22 10.60
C ASP A 113 -4.44 -13.11 9.18
N LEU A 114 -3.88 -11.94 8.88
CA LEU A 114 -3.25 -11.65 7.60
C LEU A 114 -2.16 -12.68 7.24
N LYS A 115 -2.01 -12.96 5.94
CA LYS A 115 -0.91 -13.77 5.39
C LYS A 115 -0.07 -12.97 4.41
N GLN A 116 -0.71 -12.24 3.50
CA GLN A 116 0.00 -11.49 2.47
C GLN A 116 -0.88 -10.35 1.97
N VAL A 117 -0.23 -9.24 1.61
CA VAL A 117 -0.84 -8.09 0.93
C VAL A 117 -0.16 -7.87 -0.41
N ILE A 118 -0.95 -7.48 -1.41
CA ILE A 118 -0.49 -7.12 -2.75
C ILE A 118 -1.07 -5.75 -3.13
N TRP A 119 -0.16 -4.83 -3.40
CA TRP A 119 -0.46 -3.50 -3.95
C TRP A 119 -0.04 -3.45 -5.41
N SER A 120 -0.80 -2.74 -6.22
CA SER A 120 -0.49 -2.47 -7.63
C SER A 120 -0.43 -0.97 -7.87
N LYS A 121 0.54 -0.53 -8.65
CA LYS A 121 0.66 0.86 -9.14
C LYS A 121 -0.65 1.44 -9.65
N ASP A 122 -1.35 0.69 -10.50
CA ASP A 122 -2.51 1.22 -11.21
C ASP A 122 -3.82 1.14 -10.40
N LYS A 123 -3.87 0.27 -9.40
CA LYS A 123 -5.13 -0.14 -8.74
C LYS A 123 -5.14 0.11 -7.23
N GLY A 124 -3.99 0.36 -6.62
CA GLY A 124 -3.84 0.36 -5.18
C GLY A 124 -3.92 -1.05 -4.60
N LEU A 125 -4.66 -1.23 -3.50
CA LEU A 125 -4.80 -2.54 -2.87
C LEU A 125 -5.45 -3.52 -3.85
N LEU A 126 -4.65 -4.44 -4.38
CA LEU A 126 -5.07 -5.39 -5.40
C LEU A 126 -5.61 -6.67 -4.77
N GLN A 127 -4.92 -7.18 -3.75
CA GLN A 127 -5.33 -8.38 -3.03
C GLN A 127 -4.78 -8.40 -1.61
N TYR A 128 -5.53 -8.98 -0.68
CA TYR A 128 -5.00 -9.50 0.56
C TYR A 128 -5.47 -10.94 0.79
N SER A 129 -4.66 -11.74 1.46
CA SER A 129 -4.97 -13.13 1.81
C SER A 129 -4.80 -13.37 3.29
N LEU A 130 -5.60 -14.29 3.81
CA LEU A 130 -5.62 -14.68 5.21
C LEU A 130 -4.95 -16.03 5.40
N LYS A 131 -4.51 -16.33 6.62
CA LYS A 131 -3.88 -17.62 6.97
C LYS A 131 -4.81 -18.81 6.74
N ASN A 132 -6.13 -18.61 6.83
CA ASN A 132 -7.14 -19.64 6.56
C ASN A 132 -7.32 -19.99 5.06
N GLY A 133 -6.57 -19.34 4.17
CA GLY A 133 -6.59 -19.61 2.73
C GLY A 133 -7.55 -18.73 1.93
N ASN A 134 -8.37 -17.91 2.57
CA ASN A 134 -9.23 -16.95 1.88
C ASN A 134 -8.42 -15.80 1.29
N SER A 135 -8.72 -15.42 0.05
CA SER A 135 -8.12 -14.28 -0.63
C SER A 135 -9.17 -13.34 -1.19
N TYR A 136 -9.03 -12.06 -0.86
CA TYR A 136 -9.91 -10.98 -1.28
C TYR A 136 -9.17 -10.16 -2.32
N THR A 137 -9.68 -10.17 -3.55
CA THR A 137 -9.09 -9.44 -4.68
C THR A 137 -10.04 -8.34 -5.09
N LEU A 138 -9.50 -7.18 -5.46
CA LEU A 138 -10.27 -6.08 -6.04
C LEU A 138 -11.13 -6.63 -7.19
N LYS A 139 -12.44 -6.36 -7.15
CA LYS A 139 -13.33 -6.67 -8.26
C LYS A 139 -13.09 -5.64 -9.35
N GLU A 140 -12.89 -6.10 -10.58
CA GLU A 140 -12.96 -5.25 -11.77
C GLU A 140 -14.40 -4.88 -12.11
#